data_AF-A0A7Y0BKL1-F1
#
_entry.id   AF-A0A7Y0BKL1-F1
#
_cell.length_a   1.000
_cell.length_b   1.000
_cell.length_c   1.000
_cell.angle_alpha   90.00
_cell.angle_beta   90.00
_cell.angle_gamma   90.00
#
_symmetry.space_group_name_H-M   'P 1'
#
loop_
_entity.id
_entity.type
_entity.pdbx_description
1 polymer ?
#
loop_
_entity_poly.entity_id
_entity_poly.type
_entity_poly.pdbx_seq_one_letter_code
_entity_poly.pdbx_strand_id
1 'polypeptide(L)'
;MAVVALADVSACSSPVQPGKAEHAGRKVLRVLYRDDKVLMLVTLPAKPGDPPVPSDCATPLLIDPASGAAKAITASEMSRRLKSMQLAAATRGTCDAAKDTLRRK
;
A
#
# COMPACT_ATOMS: atom_id res chain seq x y z
N MET A 1 -42.07 14.89 28.52
CA MET A 1 -40.59 14.88 28.41
C MET A 1 -40.20 13.60 27.69
N ALA A 2 -39.69 13.70 26.47
CA ALA A 2 -39.26 12.54 25.68
C ALA A 2 -37.77 12.72 25.38
N VAL A 3 -36.96 11.79 25.89
CA VAL A 3 -35.51 11.74 25.66
C VAL A 3 -35.30 10.97 24.36
N VAL A 4 -34.99 11.68 23.28
CA VAL A 4 -34.56 11.06 22.03
C VAL A 4 -33.07 10.79 22.14
N ALA A 5 -32.73 9.51 22.27
CA ALA A 5 -31.36 9.02 22.32
C ALA A 5 -30.64 9.32 20.99
N LEU A 6 -29.58 10.12 21.06
CA LEU A 6 -28.62 10.32 19.99
C LEU A 6 -27.82 9.01 19.83
N ALA A 7 -28.11 8.27 18.77
CA ALA A 7 -27.29 7.14 18.35
C ALA A 7 -26.01 7.68 17.72
N ASP A 8 -24.97 7.79 18.53
CA ASP A 8 -23.60 8.07 18.08
C ASP A 8 -23.09 6.83 17.36
N VAL A 9 -23.14 6.86 16.02
CA VAL A 9 -22.49 5.84 15.18
C VAL A 9 -20.99 6.10 15.23
N SER A 10 -20.38 5.66 16.33
CA SER A 10 -18.94 5.52 16.46
C SER A 10 -18.48 4.38 15.53
N ALA A 11 -18.39 4.71 14.24
CA ALA A 11 -17.59 3.96 13.30
C ALA A 11 -16.13 4.09 13.73
N CYS A 12 -15.71 3.23 14.66
CA CYS A 12 -14.31 2.97 14.94
C CYS A 12 -13.68 2.38 13.68
N SER A 13 -13.26 3.26 12.78
CA SER A 13 -12.25 2.98 11.79
C SER A 13 -10.96 2.71 12.55
N SER A 14 -10.78 1.48 13.01
CA SER A 14 -9.49 1.03 13.51
C SER A 14 -8.48 1.30 12.40
N PRO A 15 -7.50 2.21 12.59
CA PRO A 15 -6.44 2.32 11.61
C PRO A 15 -5.81 0.93 11.54
N VAL A 16 -5.73 0.36 10.34
CA VAL A 16 -4.92 -0.82 10.08
C VAL A 16 -3.49 -0.41 10.45
N GLN A 17 -3.13 -0.65 11.71
CA GLN A 17 -1.77 -0.49 12.15
C GLN A 17 -0.98 -1.51 11.35
N PRO A 18 0.00 -1.10 10.54
CA PRO A 18 0.86 -2.06 9.87
C PRO A 18 1.54 -2.85 11.00
N GLY A 19 1.13 -4.10 11.17
CA GLY A 19 1.72 -4.99 12.16
C GLY A 19 3.23 -4.94 11.97
N LYS A 20 3.96 -4.63 13.05
CA LYS A 20 5.42 -4.78 13.07
C LYS A 20 5.72 -6.28 13.03
N ALA A 21 5.66 -6.84 11.83
CA ALA A 21 6.28 -8.10 11.53
C ALA A 21 7.80 -7.84 11.58
N GLU A 22 8.42 -8.13 12.72
CA GLU A 22 9.86 -8.43 12.73
C GLU A 22 10.02 -9.72 11.95
N HIS A 23 10.12 -9.59 10.63
CA HIS A 23 10.36 -10.68 9.70
C HIS A 23 11.67 -10.39 9.00
N ALA A 24 12.43 -11.44 8.73
CA ALA A 24 13.63 -11.42 7.90
C ALA A 24 13.31 -11.13 6.41
N GLY A 25 12.28 -10.34 6.15
CA GLY A 25 11.87 -9.89 4.84
C GLY A 25 12.88 -8.92 4.24
N ARG A 26 12.92 -8.88 2.91
CA ARG A 26 13.79 -7.97 2.17
C ARG A 26 13.42 -6.53 2.47
N LYS A 27 14.40 -5.69 2.82
CA LYS A 27 14.17 -4.26 3.01
C LYS A 27 13.76 -3.62 1.69
N VAL A 28 12.66 -2.87 1.72
CA VAL A 28 12.09 -2.16 0.56
C VAL A 28 11.74 -0.72 0.93
N LEU A 29 11.61 0.11 -0.10
CA LEU A 29 11.06 1.45 -0.01
C LEU A 29 9.69 1.46 -0.70
N ARG A 30 8.63 1.77 0.05
CA ARG A 30 7.28 1.95 -0.47
C ARG A 30 7.07 3.44 -0.76
N VAL A 31 6.87 3.77 -2.01
CA VAL A 31 6.74 5.14 -2.50
C VAL A 31 5.30 5.38 -2.92
N LEU A 32 4.68 6.40 -2.35
CA LEU A 32 3.31 6.81 -2.65
C LEU A 32 3.34 8.05 -3.53
N TYR A 33 2.70 7.96 -4.68
CA TYR A 33 2.42 9.06 -5.59
C TYR A 33 0.94 9.41 -5.52
N ARG A 34 0.59 10.66 -5.83
CA ARG A 34 -0.79 11.13 -5.87
C ARG A 34 -1.07 12.02 -7.08
N ASP A 35 -2.30 11.98 -7.54
CA ASP A 35 -2.94 13.03 -8.35
C ASP A 35 -4.26 13.46 -7.68
N ASP A 36 -5.12 14.18 -8.41
CA ASP A 36 -6.42 14.65 -7.94
C ASP A 36 -7.46 13.54 -7.70
N LYS A 37 -7.21 12.32 -8.21
CA LYS A 37 -8.20 11.24 -8.25
C LYS A 37 -7.75 9.98 -7.52
N VAL A 38 -6.46 9.65 -7.61
CA VAL A 38 -5.93 8.36 -7.17
C VAL A 38 -4.58 8.49 -6.48
N LEU A 39 -4.28 7.49 -5.66
CA LEU A 39 -2.96 7.24 -5.14
C LEU A 39 -2.31 6.10 -5.92
N MET A 40 -1.00 6.12 -6.07
CA MET A 40 -0.24 5.04 -6.69
C MET A 40 0.90 4.61 -5.78
N LEU A 41 0.93 3.34 -5.42
CA LEU A 41 1.97 2.74 -4.60
C LEU A 41 2.96 1.99 -5.48
N VAL A 42 4.25 2.31 -5.33
CA VAL A 42 5.37 1.65 -6.01
C VAL A 42 6.34 1.13 -4.96
N THR A 43 6.78 -0.12 -5.09
CA THR A 43 7.78 -0.71 -4.19
C THR A 43 9.13 -0.77 -4.90
N LEU A 44 10.15 -0.20 -4.27
CA LEU A 44 11.52 -0.13 -4.75
C LEU A 44 12.48 -0.84 -3.77
N PRO A 45 13.70 -1.19 -4.20
CA PRO A 45 14.75 -1.60 -3.28
C PRO A 45 15.03 -0.50 -2.24
N ALA A 46 15.41 -0.88 -1.02
CA ALA A 46 15.61 0.09 0.06
C ALA A 46 16.80 1.04 -0.18
N LYS A 47 17.83 0.58 -0.90
CA LYS A 47 18.99 1.38 -1.28
C LYS A 47 19.35 1.17 -2.76
N PRO A 48 19.98 2.17 -3.41
CA PRO A 48 20.61 1.97 -4.70
C PRO A 48 21.62 0.81 -4.64
N GLY A 49 21.59 -0.08 -5.62
CA GLY A 49 22.45 -1.27 -5.67
C GLY A 49 21.93 -2.48 -4.89
N ASP A 50 20.86 -2.33 -4.08
CA ASP A 50 20.17 -3.50 -3.54
C ASP A 50 19.56 -4.32 -4.69
N PRO A 51 19.50 -5.65 -4.58
CA PRO A 51 18.98 -6.45 -5.68
C PRO A 51 17.45 -6.25 -5.81
N PRO A 52 16.87 -6.52 -6.99
CA PRO A 52 15.50 -6.16 -7.32
C PRO A 52 14.48 -6.77 -6.36
N VAL A 53 13.37 -6.05 -6.15
CA VAL A 53 12.27 -6.49 -5.28
C VAL A 53 11.57 -7.70 -5.93
N PRO A 54 11.21 -8.74 -5.15
CA PRO A 54 10.40 -9.86 -5.62
C PRO A 54 9.12 -9.40 -6.32
N SER A 55 8.67 -10.11 -7.37
CA SER A 55 7.56 -9.68 -8.24
C SER A 55 6.22 -9.55 -7.49
N ASP A 56 6.00 -10.39 -6.48
CA ASP A 56 4.84 -10.35 -5.58
C ASP A 56 4.78 -9.03 -4.78
N CYS A 57 5.93 -8.48 -4.37
CA CYS A 57 6.01 -7.20 -3.68
C CYS A 57 6.22 -5.99 -4.59
N ALA A 58 6.74 -6.21 -5.80
CA ALA A 58 7.09 -5.15 -6.76
C ALA A 58 5.91 -4.69 -7.62
N THR A 59 4.77 -5.39 -7.56
CA THR A 59 3.58 -5.07 -8.36
C THR A 59 3.03 -3.69 -7.97
N PRO A 60 3.01 -2.69 -8.88
CA PRO A 60 2.48 -1.37 -8.57
C PRO A 60 0.95 -1.42 -8.39
N LEU A 61 0.45 -0.61 -7.46
CA LEU A 61 -0.98 -0.55 -7.14
C LEU A 61 -1.53 0.86 -7.36
N LEU A 62 -2.73 0.96 -7.94
CA LEU A 62 -3.58 2.14 -7.83
C LEU A 62 -4.52 1.96 -6.65
N ILE A 63 -4.69 3.01 -5.87
CA ILE A 63 -5.55 3.04 -4.70
C ILE A 63 -6.54 4.19 -4.88
N ASP A 64 -7.82 3.87 -4.81
CA ASP A 64 -8.89 4.87 -4.70
C ASP A 64 -8.88 5.43 -3.26
N PRO A 65 -8.64 6.72 -3.05
CA PRO A 65 -8.57 7.30 -1.72
C PRO A 65 -9.93 7.34 -1.00
N ALA A 66 -11.05 7.30 -1.73
CA ALA A 66 -12.38 7.36 -1.13
C ALA A 66 -12.81 5.99 -0.57
N SER A 67 -12.54 4.92 -1.31
CA SER A 67 -12.93 3.56 -0.92
C SER A 67 -11.80 2.73 -0.28
N GLY A 68 -10.54 3.15 -0.47
CA GLY A 68 -9.36 2.36 -0.13
C GLY A 68 -9.13 1.16 -1.06
N ALA A 69 -9.93 1.00 -2.11
CA ALA A 69 -9.80 -0.12 -3.04
C ALA A 69 -8.48 -0.05 -3.80
N ALA A 70 -7.74 -1.16 -3.82
CA ALA A 70 -6.45 -1.27 -4.48
C ALA A 70 -6.54 -2.19 -5.71
N LYS A 71 -5.93 -1.79 -6.82
CA LYS A 71 -5.83 -2.59 -8.05
C LYS A 71 -4.40 -2.62 -8.58
N ALA A 72 -3.93 -3.80 -8.93
CA ALA A 72 -2.65 -3.99 -9.60
C ALA A 72 -2.64 -3.37 -11.00
N ILE A 73 -1.53 -2.71 -11.35
CA ILE A 73 -1.31 -2.15 -12.68
C ILE A 73 0.02 -2.64 -13.27
N THR A 74 0.14 -2.53 -14.59
CA THR A 74 1.37 -2.89 -15.29
C THR A 74 2.46 -1.83 -15.10
N ALA A 75 3.72 -2.23 -15.26
CA ALA A 75 4.86 -1.29 -15.25
C ALA A 75 4.71 -0.19 -16.32
N SER A 76 4.14 -0.50 -17.49
CA SER A 76 3.92 0.49 -18.55
C SER A 76 2.90 1.55 -18.16
N GLU A 77 1.84 1.16 -17.45
CA GLU A 77 0.83 2.10 -16.96
C GLU A 77 1.38 2.97 -15.82
N MET A 78 2.12 2.36 -14.89
CA MET A 78 2.84 3.07 -13.84
C MET A 78 3.74 4.17 -14.44
N SER A 79 4.59 3.82 -15.42
CA SER A 79 5.49 4.78 -16.07
C SER A 79 4.77 5.90 -16.81
N ARG A 80 3.57 5.65 -17.37
CA ARG A 80 2.74 6.70 -17.97
C ARG A 80 2.21 7.66 -16.91
N ARG A 81 1.70 7.14 -15.79
CA ARG A 81 1.12 7.94 -14.70
C ARG A 81 2.15 8.75 -13.93
N LEU A 82 3.33 8.19 -13.70
CA LEU A 82 4.43 8.89 -13.01
C LEU A 82 4.81 10.23 -13.65
N LYS A 83 4.49 10.45 -14.94
CA LYS A 83 4.74 11.71 -15.63
C LYS A 83 3.89 12.89 -15.13
N SER A 84 2.71 12.60 -14.56
CA SER A 84 1.76 13.63 -14.11
C SER A 84 1.47 13.58 -12.61
N MET A 85 1.92 12.54 -11.91
CA MET A 85 1.70 12.38 -10.48
C MET A 85 2.82 13.04 -9.65
N GLN A 86 2.48 13.43 -8.42
CA GLN A 86 3.42 14.00 -7.46
C GLN A 86 3.80 12.98 -6.39
N LEU A 87 5.05 13.02 -5.94
CA LEU A 87 5.49 12.25 -4.78
C LEU A 87 4.76 12.74 -3.52
N ALA A 88 4.05 11.84 -2.84
CA ALA A 88 3.30 12.15 -1.62
C ALA A 88 4.05 11.69 -0.37
N ALA A 89 4.62 10.48 -0.39
CA ALA A 89 5.35 9.92 0.74
C ALA A 89 6.32 8.82 0.30
N ALA A 90 7.30 8.54 1.15
CA ALA A 90 8.17 7.38 1.00
C ALA A 90 8.41 6.74 2.38
N THR A 91 8.09 5.46 2.50
CA THR A 91 8.14 4.72 3.77
C THR A 91 8.99 3.46 3.61
N ARG A 92 9.94 3.26 4.52
CA ARG A 92 10.71 2.01 4.56
C ARG A 92 9.85 0.88 5.10
N GLY A 93 10.03 -0.32 4.56
CA GLY A 93 9.36 -1.51 5.04
C GLY A 93 10.13 -2.78 4.72
N THR A 94 9.50 -3.90 4.97
CA THR A 94 9.96 -5.23 4.59
C THR A 94 8.97 -5.86 3.62
N CYS A 95 9.51 -6.58 2.65
CA CYS A 95 8.79 -7.51 1.78
C CYS A 95 9.13 -8.91 2.26
N ASP A 96 8.14 -9.61 2.80
CA ASP A 96 8.27 -11.03 3.07
C ASP A 96 8.08 -11.76 1.75
N ALA A 97 9.07 -12.57 1.35
CA ALA A 97 8.82 -13.52 0.28
C ALA A 97 7.65 -14.37 0.75
N ALA A 98 6.50 -14.27 0.06
CA ALA A 98 5.33 -15.04 0.43
C ALA A 98 5.76 -16.51 0.54
N LYS A 99 5.87 -17.03 1.78
CA LYS A 99 5.89 -18.47 1.95
C LYS A 99 4.54 -18.92 1.42
N ASP A 100 4.59 -19.67 0.34
CA ASP A 100 3.52 -20.47 -0.25
C ASP A 100 3.01 -21.47 0.82
N THR A 101 2.37 -20.93 1.84
CA THR A 101 1.74 -21.62 2.98
C THR A 101 0.33 -21.06 3.18
N LEU A 102 -0.31 -20.73 2.06
CA LEU A 102 -1.76 -20.74 1.95
C LEU A 102 -2.21 -21.80 0.93
N ARG A 103 -1.52 -22.96 0.87
CA ARG A 103 -2.22 -24.21 0.59
C ARG A 103 -3.14 -24.51 1.78
N ARG A 104 -4.28 -23.83 1.75
CA ARG A 104 -5.45 -24.15 2.57
C ARG A 104 -5.90 -25.56 2.21
N LYS A 105 -5.95 -26.41 3.24
CA LYS A 105 -6.71 -27.66 3.39
C LYS A 105 -6.34 -28.84 2.49
#